data_AF-A0A9D6DH48-F1
#
_entry.id   AF-A0A9D6DH48-F1
#
_cell.length_a   1.000
_cell.length_b   1.000
_cell.length_c   1.000
_cell.angle_alpha   90.00
_cell.angle_beta   90.00
_cell.angle_gamma   90.00
#
_symmetry.space_group_name_H-M   'P 1'
#
loop_
_entity.id
_entity.type
_entity.pdbx_description
1 polymer ?
#
loop_
_entity_poly.entity_id
_entity_poly.type
_entity_poly.pdbx_seq_one_letter_code
_entity_poly.pdbx_strand_id
1 'polypeptide(L)'
;MSPAGFEHFEVEADVGVRAWGPTRAEAFAQAALGVLALIVAPDGVEARGLYVHEIEGFVARRVEVDACGDTLLHGVLHGEALDARRHRLGAAVKAATLHRVSVGQREGRHEVSLVVGVCVGCVREETRGAASRIIAATSGVISGLAS
;
A
#
# COMPACT_ATOMS: atom_id res chain seq x y z
N MET A 1 4.87 24.05 2.18
CA MET A 1 5.17 22.61 2.32
C MET A 1 4.32 21.87 1.32
N SER A 2 4.92 21.06 0.44
CA SER A 2 4.14 20.27 -0.52
C SER A 2 3.29 19.25 0.24
N PRO A 3 2.03 19.04 -0.15
CA PRO A 3 1.18 18.04 0.47
C PRO A 3 1.78 16.65 0.30
N ALA A 4 1.63 15.80 1.32
CA ALA A 4 2.01 14.39 1.26
C ALA A 4 1.24 13.70 0.12
N GLY A 5 1.86 12.72 -0.51
CA GLY A 5 1.25 12.00 -1.63
C GLY A 5 2.10 10.84 -2.11
N PHE A 6 1.57 10.15 -3.13
CA PHE A 6 2.27 9.10 -3.84
C PHE A 6 1.93 9.15 -5.33
N GLU A 7 2.73 8.48 -6.13
CA GLU A 7 2.47 8.21 -7.54
C GLU A 7 2.98 6.81 -7.92
N HIS A 8 2.44 6.31 -9.02
CA HIS A 8 2.84 5.04 -9.63
C HIS A 8 3.71 5.27 -10.85
N PHE A 9 4.64 4.36 -11.11
CA PHE A 9 5.44 4.33 -12.34
C PHE A 9 5.61 2.89 -12.83
N GLU A 10 5.76 2.71 -14.13
CA GLU A 10 5.94 1.38 -14.73
C GLU A 10 7.38 0.88 -14.55
N VAL A 11 7.54 -0.39 -14.18
CA VAL A 11 8.84 -1.07 -14.07
C VAL A 11 8.72 -2.44 -14.71
N GLU A 12 9.03 -2.55 -16.00
CA GLU A 12 8.89 -3.82 -16.75
C GLU A 12 7.49 -4.45 -16.55
N ALA A 13 7.40 -5.61 -15.90
CA ALA A 13 6.13 -6.30 -15.59
C ALA A 13 5.54 -5.94 -14.21
N ASP A 14 6.19 -5.05 -13.48
CA ASP A 14 5.90 -4.64 -12.11
C ASP A 14 5.47 -3.16 -12.04
N VAL A 15 5.03 -2.72 -10.86
CA VAL A 15 4.66 -1.32 -10.61
C VAL A 15 5.49 -0.75 -9.49
N GLY A 16 6.12 0.39 -9.76
CA GLY A 16 6.80 1.21 -8.76
C GLY A 16 5.84 2.12 -8.02
N VAL A 17 6.06 2.30 -6.73
CA VAL A 17 5.39 3.29 -5.88
C VAL A 17 6.45 4.29 -5.41
N ARG A 18 6.24 5.57 -5.68
CA ARG A 18 7.02 6.68 -5.10
C ARG A 18 6.12 7.50 -4.20
N ALA A 19 6.51 7.68 -2.95
CA ALA A 19 5.72 8.36 -1.93
C ALA A 19 6.54 9.39 -1.17
N TRP A 20 5.89 10.46 -0.74
CA TRP A 20 6.53 11.56 -0.02
C TRP A 20 5.67 12.14 1.08
N GLY A 21 6.33 12.73 2.08
CA GLY A 21 5.68 13.41 3.18
C GLY A 21 6.59 14.41 3.90
N PRO A 22 6.02 15.35 4.68
CA PRO A 22 6.80 16.26 5.52
C PRO A 22 7.61 15.53 6.59
N THR A 23 7.16 14.34 7.02
CA THR A 23 7.86 13.47 7.96
C THR A 23 8.14 12.09 7.36
N ARG A 24 9.11 11.37 7.94
CA ARG A 24 9.39 9.96 7.60
C ARG A 24 8.13 9.10 7.74
N ALA A 25 7.37 9.32 8.81
CA ALA A 25 6.10 8.62 9.09
C ALA A 25 5.07 8.84 7.96
N GLU A 26 4.88 10.09 7.53
CA GLU A 26 3.94 10.38 6.44
C GLU A 26 4.40 9.82 5.10
N ALA A 27 5.70 9.81 4.80
CA ALA A 27 6.21 9.19 3.59
C ALA A 27 5.94 7.67 3.57
N PHE A 28 6.09 6.99 4.71
CA PHE A 28 5.71 5.58 4.83
C PHE A 28 4.20 5.35 4.76
N ALA A 29 3.39 6.21 5.37
CA ALA A 29 1.93 6.15 5.27
C ALA A 29 1.47 6.23 3.81
N GLN A 30 2.06 7.16 3.05
CA GLN A 30 1.78 7.32 1.62
C GLN A 30 2.29 6.15 0.79
N ALA A 31 3.44 5.57 1.13
CA ALA A 31 3.95 4.38 0.46
C ALA A 31 3.00 3.18 0.64
N ALA A 32 2.55 2.94 1.88
CA ALA A 32 1.58 1.89 2.18
C ALA A 32 0.26 2.12 1.44
N LEU A 33 -0.27 3.35 1.45
CA LEU A 33 -1.47 3.71 0.70
C LEU A 33 -1.28 3.51 -0.81
N GLY A 34 -0.13 3.89 -1.36
CA GLY A 34 0.18 3.73 -2.78
C GLY A 34 0.22 2.28 -3.23
N VAL A 35 0.73 1.36 -2.39
CA VAL A 35 0.67 -0.09 -2.67
C VAL A 35 -0.77 -0.58 -2.65
N LEU A 36 -1.55 -0.20 -1.62
CA LEU A 36 -2.96 -0.62 -1.48
C LEU A 36 -3.83 -0.07 -2.61
N ALA A 37 -3.52 1.13 -3.11
CA ALA A 37 -4.20 1.77 -4.22
C ALA A 37 -4.07 1.01 -5.55
N LEU A 38 -3.09 0.10 -5.69
CA LEU A 38 -3.00 -0.80 -6.84
C LEU A 38 -4.16 -1.80 -6.88
N ILE A 39 -4.69 -2.17 -5.71
CA ILE A 39 -5.77 -3.15 -5.57
C ILE A 39 -7.12 -2.46 -5.73
N VAL A 40 -7.35 -1.36 -5.01
CA VAL A 40 -8.55 -0.54 -5.13
C VAL A 40 -8.15 0.91 -4.93
N ALA A 41 -8.53 1.77 -5.87
CA ALA A 41 -8.32 3.20 -5.72
C ALA A 41 -9.01 3.70 -4.44
N PRO A 42 -8.35 4.51 -3.61
CA PRO A 42 -8.93 4.95 -2.34
C PRO A 42 -10.18 5.82 -2.55
N ASP A 43 -10.40 6.36 -3.74
CA ASP A 43 -11.56 7.20 -4.06
C ASP A 43 -12.87 6.42 -4.05
N GLY A 44 -13.78 6.83 -3.16
CA GLY A 44 -15.06 6.17 -2.92
C GLY A 44 -15.07 5.15 -1.78
N VAL A 45 -13.96 5.05 -1.03
CA VAL A 45 -13.85 4.21 0.18
C VAL A 45 -14.14 5.06 1.42
N GLU A 46 -15.00 4.57 2.30
CA GLU A 46 -15.32 5.22 3.57
C GLU A 46 -14.15 5.11 4.56
N ALA A 47 -13.78 6.20 5.23
CA ALA A 47 -12.69 6.23 6.20
C ALA A 47 -13.16 5.82 7.60
N ARG A 48 -13.36 4.52 7.84
CA ARG A 48 -13.71 4.00 9.17
C ARG A 48 -12.50 3.33 9.83
N GLY A 49 -12.35 3.50 11.14
CA GLY A 49 -11.36 2.74 11.91
C GLY A 49 -11.82 1.29 12.04
N LEU A 50 -11.09 0.35 11.46
CA LEU A 50 -11.31 -1.08 11.62
C LEU A 50 -10.11 -1.70 12.30
N TYR A 51 -10.36 -2.56 13.28
CA TYR A 51 -9.33 -3.44 13.82
C TYR A 51 -9.20 -4.63 12.87
N VAL A 52 -8.05 -4.76 12.23
CA VAL A 52 -7.83 -5.77 11.20
C VAL A 52 -6.68 -6.67 11.63
N HIS A 53 -6.99 -7.92 11.97
CA HIS A 53 -6.02 -8.99 12.14
C HIS A 53 -6.00 -9.76 10.82
N GLU A 54 -4.90 -9.64 10.07
CA GLU A 54 -4.80 -10.01 8.66
C GLU A 54 -5.72 -9.16 7.76
N ILE A 55 -5.15 -8.44 6.80
CA ILE A 55 -5.88 -7.45 5.99
C ILE A 55 -6.90 -8.03 5.01
N GLU A 56 -7.27 -9.31 5.15
CA GLU A 56 -8.12 -10.03 4.19
C GLU A 56 -9.46 -9.31 3.97
N GLY A 57 -9.75 -8.99 2.71
CA GLY A 57 -10.97 -8.28 2.32
C GLY A 57 -11.07 -6.83 2.82
N PHE A 58 -9.99 -6.18 3.26
CA PHE A 58 -10.02 -4.77 3.66
C PHE A 58 -9.54 -3.85 2.53
N VAL A 59 -10.22 -2.72 2.35
CA VAL A 59 -9.84 -1.65 1.42
C VAL A 59 -9.51 -0.39 2.21
N ALA A 60 -8.28 0.11 2.07
CA ALA A 60 -7.84 1.31 2.76
C ALA A 60 -8.23 2.59 2.00
N ARG A 61 -8.88 3.51 2.70
CA ARG A 61 -9.07 4.91 2.29
C ARG A 61 -7.88 5.78 2.70
N ARG A 62 -7.33 5.53 3.89
CA ARG A 62 -6.27 6.34 4.50
C ARG A 62 -5.39 5.46 5.38
N VAL A 63 -4.11 5.83 5.44
CA VAL A 63 -3.11 5.22 6.31
C VAL A 63 -2.55 6.30 7.21
N GLU A 64 -2.41 6.00 8.49
CA GLU A 64 -1.73 6.83 9.48
C GLU A 64 -0.58 6.04 10.08
N VAL A 65 0.53 6.71 10.37
CA VAL A 65 1.69 6.13 11.04
C VAL A 65 1.94 6.95 12.28
N ASP A 66 1.72 6.34 13.44
CA ASP A 66 1.80 6.99 14.75
C ASP A 66 3.15 6.75 15.44
N ALA A 67 3.87 5.69 15.07
CA ALA A 67 5.24 5.44 15.49
C ALA A 67 6.11 4.96 14.32
N CYS A 68 7.27 5.61 14.13
CA CYS A 68 8.23 5.28 13.08
C CYS A 68 9.65 5.25 13.67
N GLY A 69 10.05 4.09 14.17
CA GLY A 69 11.43 3.79 14.53
C GLY A 69 12.26 3.39 13.31
N ASP A 70 13.49 2.95 13.55
CA ASP A 70 14.39 2.56 12.45
C ASP A 70 14.05 1.18 11.89
N THR A 71 13.44 0.30 12.70
CA THR A 71 13.08 -1.08 12.32
C THR A 71 11.63 -1.43 12.56
N LEU A 72 10.88 -0.58 13.27
CA LEU A 72 9.49 -0.82 13.60
C LEU A 72 8.65 0.38 13.21
N LEU A 73 7.57 0.09 12.49
CA LEU A 73 6.56 1.06 12.14
C LEU A 73 5.21 0.56 12.65
N HIS A 74 4.53 1.41 13.42
CA HIS A 74 3.16 1.21 13.84
C HIS A 74 2.27 2.18 13.07
N GLY A 75 1.11 1.70 12.62
CA GLY A 75 0.20 2.49 11.84
C GLY A 75 -1.21 1.92 11.83
N VAL A 76 -2.15 2.79 11.52
CA VAL A 76 -3.58 2.50 11.50
C VAL A 76 -4.08 2.65 10.07
N LEU A 77 -4.81 1.63 9.61
CA LEU A 77 -5.51 1.67 8.33
C LEU A 77 -6.97 2.08 8.57
N HIS A 78 -7.42 3.11 7.87
CA HIS A 78 -8.82 3.54 7.85
C HIS A 78 -9.44 3.18 6.51
N GLY A 79 -10.61 2.57 6.53
CA GLY A 79 -11.21 1.99 5.33
C GLY A 79 -12.47 1.22 5.64
N GLU A 80 -12.79 0.26 4.77
CA GLU A 80 -13.94 -0.61 4.92
C GLU A 80 -13.72 -1.96 4.25
N ALA A 81 -14.64 -2.90 4.48
CA ALA A 81 -14.62 -4.19 3.81
C ALA A 81 -14.81 -4.03 2.29
N LEU A 82 -14.15 -4.88 1.52
CA LEU A 82 -14.26 -4.96 0.08
C LEU A 82 -15.70 -5.30 -0.32
N ASP A 83 -16.36 -4.37 -0.99
CA ASP A 83 -17.64 -4.61 -1.66
C ASP A 83 -17.40 -4.73 -3.17
N ALA A 84 -17.51 -5.95 -3.71
CA ALA A 84 -17.31 -6.23 -5.14
C ALA A 84 -18.33 -5.55 -6.07
N ARG A 85 -19.45 -5.03 -5.54
CA ARG A 85 -20.46 -4.30 -6.33
C ARG A 85 -20.11 -2.82 -6.47
N ARG A 86 -19.41 -2.27 -5.48
CA ARG A 86 -19.07 -0.85 -5.41
C ARG A 86 -17.61 -0.58 -5.79
N HIS A 87 -16.69 -1.44 -5.37
CA HIS A 87 -15.26 -1.25 -5.56
C HIS A 87 -14.81 -1.86 -6.89
N ARG A 88 -14.11 -1.06 -7.70
CA ARG A 88 -13.45 -1.55 -8.92
C ARG A 88 -12.08 -2.08 -8.53
N LEU A 89 -11.89 -3.38 -8.73
CA LEU A 89 -10.60 -4.03 -8.54
C LEU A 89 -9.63 -3.62 -9.65
N GLY A 90 -8.46 -3.16 -9.23
CA GLY A 90 -7.30 -2.87 -10.06
C GLY A 90 -6.39 -4.09 -10.21
N ALA A 91 -5.08 -3.91 -10.10
CA ALA A 91 -4.12 -4.99 -10.22
C ALA A 91 -4.13 -5.91 -8.98
N ALA A 92 -3.97 -7.23 -9.21
CA ALA A 92 -3.66 -8.16 -8.13
C ALA A 92 -2.18 -7.99 -7.76
N VAL A 93 -1.92 -7.56 -6.52
CA VAL A 93 -0.58 -7.49 -5.94
C VAL A 93 -0.18 -8.90 -5.52
N LYS A 94 0.88 -9.45 -6.14
CA LYS A 94 1.38 -10.79 -5.81
C LYS A 94 2.34 -10.77 -4.63
N ALA A 95 3.23 -9.79 -4.64
CA ALA A 95 4.21 -9.57 -3.59
C ALA A 95 4.66 -8.11 -3.61
N ALA A 96 4.63 -7.45 -2.46
CA ALA A 96 5.47 -6.27 -2.27
C ALA A 96 6.88 -6.77 -1.97
N THR A 97 7.79 -6.60 -2.92
CA THR A 97 9.19 -7.01 -2.71
C THR A 97 9.95 -5.83 -2.12
N LEU A 98 10.87 -6.08 -1.18
CA LEU A 98 11.82 -5.05 -0.75
C LEU A 98 12.88 -4.74 -1.84
N HIS A 99 12.71 -5.30 -3.04
CA HIS A 99 13.60 -5.05 -4.16
C HIS A 99 13.51 -3.56 -4.53
N ARG A 100 14.67 -2.90 -4.51
CA ARG A 100 14.82 -1.46 -4.78
C ARG A 100 14.06 -0.53 -3.83
N VAL A 101 13.83 -0.95 -2.59
CA VAL A 101 13.37 0.00 -1.56
C VAL A 101 14.44 1.07 -1.35
N SER A 102 14.04 2.33 -1.46
CA SER A 102 14.88 3.49 -1.18
C SER A 102 14.13 4.42 -0.24
N VAL A 103 14.79 4.81 0.85
CA VAL A 103 14.29 5.78 1.81
C VAL A 103 15.30 6.91 1.88
N GLY A 104 14.84 8.15 1.73
CA GLY A 104 15.72 9.30 1.73
C GLY A 104 15.02 10.58 2.10
N GLN A 105 15.82 11.63 2.30
CA GLN A 105 15.33 13.00 2.43
C GLN A 105 15.86 13.81 1.25
N ARG A 106 14.95 14.46 0.51
CA ARG A 106 15.25 15.27 -0.67
C ARG A 106 14.45 16.56 -0.58
N GLU A 107 15.08 17.70 -0.84
CA GLU A 107 14.38 19.00 -0.95
C GLU A 107 13.45 19.33 0.25
N GLY A 108 13.82 18.93 1.47
CA GLY A 108 13.03 19.19 2.67
C GLY A 108 11.81 18.27 2.86
N ARG A 109 11.66 17.20 2.07
CA ARG A 109 10.66 16.15 2.24
C ARG A 109 11.32 14.77 2.42
N HIS A 110 10.61 13.88 3.08
CA HIS A 110 10.96 12.47 3.13
C HIS A 110 10.35 11.76 1.93
N GLU A 111 11.11 10.85 1.32
CA GLU A 111 10.70 10.04 0.19
C GLU A 111 10.94 8.55 0.47
N VAL A 112 9.98 7.74 0.05
CA VAL A 112 10.05 6.27 0.02
C VAL A 112 9.74 5.83 -1.40
N SER A 113 10.54 4.93 -1.95
CA SER A 113 10.26 4.30 -3.25
C SER A 113 10.42 2.79 -3.14
N LEU A 114 9.55 2.03 -3.79
CA LEU A 114 9.61 0.57 -3.82
C LEU A 114 9.00 0.00 -5.10
N VAL A 115 9.31 -1.26 -5.43
CA VAL A 115 8.73 -1.98 -6.57
C VAL A 115 7.88 -3.14 -6.08
N VAL A 116 6.67 -3.23 -6.63
CA VAL A 116 5.66 -4.22 -6.28
C VAL A 116 5.42 -5.14 -7.46
N GLY A 117 5.54 -6.44 -7.21
CA GLY A 117 5.20 -7.47 -8.18
C GLY A 117 3.70 -7.56 -8.37
N VAL A 118 3.21 -7.24 -9.56
CA VAL A 118 1.78 -7.27 -9.90
C VAL A 118 1.47 -8.27 -11.00
N CYS A 119 0.20 -8.64 -11.14
CA CYS A 119 -0.27 -9.33 -12.32
C CYS A 119 -1.40 -8.58 -13.02
N VAL A 120 -1.03 -8.01 -14.16
CA VAL A 120 -1.95 -7.32 -15.05
C VAL A 120 -2.68 -8.38 -15.88
N GLY A 121 -3.90 -8.75 -15.47
CA GLY A 121 -4.74 -9.69 -16.23
C GLY A 121 -5.69 -10.59 -15.43
N CYS A 122 -5.48 -10.79 -14.12
CA CYS A 122 -6.27 -11.76 -13.34
C CYS A 122 -7.68 -11.30 -12.93
N VAL A 123 -8.08 -10.06 -13.21
CA VAL A 123 -9.32 -9.48 -12.64
C VAL A 123 -10.61 -10.04 -13.27
N ARG A 124 -10.53 -10.73 -14.42
CA ARG A 124 -11.73 -11.13 -15.18
C ARG A 124 -12.32 -12.51 -14.85
N GLU A 125 -11.65 -13.40 -14.12
CA GLU A 125 -12.11 -14.81 -14.03
C GLU A 125 -12.27 -15.41 -12.63
N GLU A 126 -11.82 -14.76 -11.55
CA GLU A 126 -11.82 -15.35 -10.19
C GLU A 126 -12.70 -14.63 -9.16
N THR A 127 -13.84 -14.06 -9.57
CA THR A 127 -14.74 -13.29 -8.66
C THR A 127 -15.50 -14.14 -7.62
N ARG A 128 -15.13 -15.42 -7.41
CA ARG A 128 -15.77 -16.28 -6.40
C ARG A 128 -14.81 -16.92 -5.38
N GLY A 129 -13.49 -16.75 -5.51
CA GLY A 129 -12.53 -17.37 -4.57
C GLY A 129 -11.24 -16.59 -4.28
N ALA A 130 -10.95 -15.51 -5.00
CA ALA A 130 -9.65 -14.83 -4.91
C ALA A 130 -9.51 -13.80 -3.78
N ALA A 131 -10.59 -13.41 -3.11
CA ALA A 131 -10.54 -12.42 -2.02
C ALA A 131 -9.61 -12.84 -0.86
N SER A 132 -9.43 -14.15 -0.65
CA SER A 132 -8.57 -14.73 0.39
C SER A 132 -7.10 -14.91 -0.05
N ARG A 133 -6.74 -14.66 -1.31
CA ARG A 133 -5.36 -14.85 -1.81
C ARG A 133 -4.58 -13.57 -2.13
N ILE A 134 -5.27 -12.44 -2.27
CA ILE A 134 -4.68 -11.16 -2.70
C ILE A 134 -3.80 -10.53 -1.58
N ILE A 135 -3.83 -11.08 -0.36
CA ILE A 135 -3.51 -10.32 0.85
C ILE A 135 -2.41 -10.97 1.74
N ALA A 136 -1.91 -12.14 1.36
CA ALA A 136 -0.83 -12.80 2.12
C ALA A 136 0.53 -12.07 2.05
N ALA A 137 0.69 -11.08 1.16
CA ALA A 137 1.99 -10.43 0.92
C ALA A 137 2.33 -9.26 1.85
N THR A 138 1.36 -8.69 2.58
CA THR A 138 1.61 -7.43 3.31
C THR A 138 2.07 -7.65 4.76
N SER A 139 1.77 -8.82 5.35
CA SER A 139 2.21 -9.17 6.70
C SER A 139 3.73 -9.40 6.83
N GLY A 140 4.43 -9.66 5.72
CA GLY A 140 5.87 -9.97 5.72
C GLY A 140 6.81 -8.79 5.43
N VAL A 141 6.30 -7.65 4.96
CA VAL A 141 7.16 -6.59 4.37
C VAL A 141 7.63 -5.57 5.41
N ILE A 142 6.90 -5.39 6.51
CA ILE A 142 7.26 -4.41 7.56
C ILE A 142 8.31 -4.98 8.54
N SER A 143 8.54 -6.30 8.55
CA SER A 143 9.55 -6.95 9.39
C SER A 143 10.97 -6.98 8.78
N GLY A 144 11.15 -6.63 7.50
CA GLY A 144 12.34 -6.97 6.72
C GLY A 144 13.35 -5.84 6.47
N LEU A 145 13.16 -4.64 7.00
CA LEU A 145 14.12 -3.51 6.85
C LEU A 145 15.25 -3.53 7.91
N ALA A 146 15.45 -4.67 8.59
CA ALA A 146 16.55 -4.90 9.51
C ALA A 146 17.72 -5.60 8.79
N SER A 147 18.54 -4.83 8.07
CA SER A 147 19.97 -5.10 7.80
C SER A 147 20.64 -3.85 7.24
#